data_AF-A0A6V8DMT6-F1
#
_entry.id   AF-A0A6V8DMT6-F1
#
_cell.length_a   1.000
_cell.length_b   1.000
_cell.length_c   1.000
_cell.angle_alpha   90.00
_cell.angle_beta   90.00
_cell.angle_gamma   90.00
#
_symmetry.space_group_name_H-M   'P 1'
#
loop_
_entity.id
_entity.type
_entity.pdbx_description
1 polymer ?
#
loop_
_entity_poly.entity_id
_entity_poly.type
_entity_poly.pdbx_seq_one_letter_code
_entity_poly.pdbx_strand_id
1 'polypeptide(L)'
;MLIFFSAVFLALHFGSWIWSLDHTSLVHSLLFVTSHPLVVVALMPIIGASVRRGHVYGAIIGFLGASIALLEIEGNNEVTLIGDAAAFLGAITVVGYLMIGRHLRSSRSVPVFIYAFPVTLLAGLMLTIGSISLEGTYLTSTTPELSAFGWTDVLWLPWIAYLSLGPGLCGHTVINTALRWISPIVVSVALIFEPVIGGVIGWAITGDAYLGTWTLIGGPLMLVGAIMVTLEESRKSQNSDTHS
;
A
#
# COMPACT_ATOMS: atom_id res chain seq x y z
N MET A 1 -11.06 19.18 6.03
CA MET A 1 -11.55 17.90 6.56
C MET A 1 -11.06 16.69 5.76
N LEU A 2 -11.34 16.58 4.45
CA LEU A 2 -10.88 15.43 3.65
C LEU A 2 -9.35 15.26 3.58
N ILE A 3 -8.59 16.36 3.47
CA ILE A 3 -7.11 16.34 3.52
C ILE A 3 -6.61 15.71 4.81
N PHE A 4 -7.22 16.05 5.95
CA PHE A 4 -6.84 15.50 7.26
C PHE A 4 -7.09 13.98 7.32
N PHE A 5 -8.28 13.52 6.91
CA PHE A 5 -8.56 12.07 6.87
C PHE A 5 -7.66 11.33 5.88
N SER A 6 -7.34 11.94 4.74
CA SER A 6 -6.37 11.39 3.79
C SER A 6 -4.98 11.25 4.41
N ALA A 7 -4.55 12.18 5.25
CA ALA A 7 -3.28 12.10 5.98
C ALA A 7 -3.30 11.02 7.06
N VAL A 8 -4.41 10.87 7.80
CA VAL A 8 -4.59 9.76 8.76
C VAL A 8 -4.49 8.42 8.06
N PHE A 9 -5.19 8.23 6.94
CA PHE A 9 -5.10 6.99 6.17
C PHE A 9 -3.69 6.75 5.64
N LEU A 10 -3.00 7.77 5.14
CA LEU A 10 -1.63 7.63 4.65
C LEU A 10 -0.65 7.30 5.79
N ALA A 11 -0.80 7.92 6.96
CA ALA A 11 0.00 7.62 8.14
C ALA A 11 -0.22 6.18 8.62
N LEU A 12 -1.47 5.74 8.72
CA LEU A 12 -1.78 4.36 9.09
C LEU A 12 -1.27 3.36 8.06
N HIS A 13 -1.34 3.69 6.76
CA HIS A 13 -0.81 2.87 5.69
C HIS A 13 0.70 2.67 5.84
N PHE A 14 1.48 3.75 5.88
CA PHE A 14 2.93 3.65 6.03
C PHE A 14 3.34 3.05 7.37
N GLY A 15 2.67 3.43 8.47
CA GLY A 15 3.00 2.91 9.80
C GLY A 15 2.79 1.40 9.89
N SER A 16 1.64 0.91 9.42
CA SER A 16 1.36 -0.53 9.42
C SER A 16 2.19 -1.31 8.41
N TRP A 17 2.46 -0.74 7.23
CA TRP A 17 3.29 -1.39 6.21
C TRP A 17 4.77 -1.47 6.62
N ILE A 18 5.37 -0.36 7.08
CA ILE A 18 6.78 -0.35 7.52
C ILE A 18 6.95 -1.30 8.71
N TRP A 19 6.04 -1.23 9.69
CA TRP A 19 6.07 -2.15 10.83
C TRP A 19 5.94 -3.63 10.39
N SER A 20 5.14 -3.92 9.36
CA SER A 20 5.03 -5.28 8.82
C SER A 20 6.34 -5.80 8.23
N LEU A 21 7.19 -4.94 7.65
CA LEU A 21 8.48 -5.36 7.09
C LEU A 21 9.44 -5.91 8.17
N ASP A 22 9.28 -5.47 9.41
CA ASP A 22 10.06 -5.97 10.55
C ASP A 22 9.44 -7.22 11.21
N HIS A 23 8.20 -7.58 10.84
CA HIS A 23 7.40 -8.62 11.49
C HIS A 23 6.92 -9.73 10.55
N THR A 24 7.16 -9.63 9.25
CA THR A 24 6.94 -10.71 8.29
C THR A 24 7.97 -10.58 7.16
N SER A 25 8.09 -11.61 6.31
CA SER A 25 9.01 -11.54 5.17
C SER A 25 8.64 -10.42 4.20
N LEU A 26 9.65 -9.87 3.51
CA LEU A 26 9.47 -8.82 2.49
C LEU A 26 8.37 -9.18 1.47
N VAL A 27 8.38 -10.43 0.99
CA VAL A 27 7.42 -10.90 -0.02
C VAL A 27 6.00 -10.94 0.54
N HIS A 28 5.79 -11.45 1.76
CA HIS A 28 4.47 -11.47 2.39
C HIS A 28 3.95 -10.05 2.67
N SER A 29 4.79 -9.18 3.24
CA SER A 29 4.43 -7.78 3.45
C SER A 29 3.96 -7.10 2.16
N LEU A 30 4.70 -7.27 1.07
CA LEU A 30 4.34 -6.69 -0.23
C LEU A 30 3.07 -7.33 -0.83
N LEU A 31 2.87 -8.65 -0.68
CA LEU A 31 1.67 -9.33 -1.17
C LEU A 31 0.40 -8.83 -0.48
N PHE A 32 0.45 -8.68 0.85
CA PHE A 32 -0.70 -8.25 1.64
C PHE A 32 -0.95 -6.74 1.55
N VAL A 33 0.08 -5.90 1.52
CA VAL A 33 -0.12 -4.44 1.39
C VAL A 33 -0.69 -4.04 0.02
N THR A 34 -0.37 -4.81 -1.03
CA THR A 34 -0.89 -4.58 -2.39
C THR A 34 -2.20 -5.29 -2.68
N SER A 35 -2.81 -5.95 -1.70
CA SER A 35 -4.13 -6.58 -1.85
C SER A 35 -5.29 -5.57 -1.82
N HIS A 36 -5.03 -4.27 -2.02
CA HIS A 36 -6.04 -3.22 -2.06
C HIS A 36 -7.19 -3.47 -3.05
N PRO A 37 -7.06 -4.17 -4.21
CA PRO A 37 -8.20 -4.44 -5.08
C PRO A 37 -9.21 -5.40 -4.42
N LEU A 38 -8.70 -6.39 -3.65
CA LEU A 38 -9.55 -7.31 -2.89
C LEU A 38 -10.32 -6.56 -1.80
N VAL A 39 -9.65 -5.63 -1.11
CA VAL A 39 -10.29 -4.74 -0.14
C VAL A 39 -11.39 -3.90 -0.79
N VAL A 40 -11.13 -3.29 -1.96
CA VAL A 40 -12.13 -2.48 -2.67
C VAL A 40 -13.39 -3.29 -2.94
N VAL A 41 -13.26 -4.53 -3.43
CA VAL A 41 -14.40 -5.41 -3.69
C VAL A 41 -15.12 -5.81 -2.40
N ALA A 42 -14.39 -6.10 -1.32
CA ALA A 42 -14.99 -6.39 -0.03
C ALA A 42 -15.81 -5.20 0.51
N LEU A 43 -15.39 -3.97 0.23
CA LEU A 43 -16.10 -2.75 0.64
C LEU A 43 -17.28 -2.38 -0.27
N MET A 44 -17.34 -2.87 -1.51
CA MET A 44 -18.39 -2.52 -2.47
C MET A 44 -19.83 -2.63 -1.93
N PRO A 45 -20.23 -3.73 -1.25
CA PRO A 45 -21.58 -3.84 -0.70
C PRO A 45 -21.89 -2.79 0.36
N ILE A 46 -20.88 -2.40 1.15
CA ILE A 46 -21.01 -1.43 2.26
C ILE A 46 -21.19 -0.02 1.70
N ILE A 47 -20.46 0.32 0.64
CA ILE A 47 -20.52 1.64 -0.01
C ILE A 47 -21.66 1.75 -1.06
N GLY A 48 -22.48 0.70 -1.21
CA GLY A 48 -23.58 0.67 -2.18
C GLY A 48 -23.14 0.54 -3.64
N ALA A 49 -21.91 0.10 -3.91
CA ALA A 49 -21.41 -0.12 -5.26
C ALA A 49 -21.85 -1.50 -5.80
N SER A 50 -22.16 -1.55 -7.10
CA SER A 50 -22.58 -2.80 -7.74
C SER A 50 -21.45 -3.82 -7.85
N VAL A 51 -21.69 -5.02 -7.32
CA VAL A 51 -20.81 -6.17 -7.39
C VAL A 51 -21.19 -7.04 -8.59
N ARG A 52 -20.22 -7.35 -9.45
CA ARG A 52 -20.41 -8.21 -10.63
C ARG A 52 -19.77 -9.58 -10.41
N ARG A 53 -20.12 -10.56 -11.24
CA ARG A 53 -19.58 -11.93 -11.16
C ARG A 53 -18.05 -11.94 -11.21
N GLY A 54 -17.44 -11.10 -12.04
CA GLY A 54 -15.97 -10.96 -12.12
C GLY A 54 -15.34 -10.51 -10.80
N HIS A 55 -15.98 -9.59 -10.06
CA HIS A 55 -15.52 -9.18 -8.73
C HIS A 55 -15.56 -10.35 -7.74
N VAL A 56 -16.64 -11.14 -7.76
CA VAL A 56 -16.80 -12.28 -6.85
C VAL A 56 -15.76 -13.37 -7.13
N TYR A 57 -15.61 -13.78 -8.40
CA TYR A 57 -14.62 -14.81 -8.74
C TYR A 57 -13.19 -14.36 -8.47
N GLY A 58 -12.85 -13.12 -8.83
CA GLY A 58 -11.53 -12.55 -8.53
C GLY A 58 -11.26 -12.44 -7.03
N ALA A 59 -12.25 -12.02 -6.24
CA ALA A 59 -12.14 -11.98 -4.78
C ALA A 59 -11.94 -13.37 -4.18
N ILE A 60 -12.73 -14.36 -4.61
CA ILE A 60 -12.58 -15.76 -4.14
C ILE A 60 -11.18 -16.28 -4.44
N ILE A 61 -10.69 -16.13 -5.67
CA ILE A 61 -9.35 -16.58 -6.06
C ILE A 61 -8.28 -15.84 -5.25
N GLY A 62 -8.44 -14.53 -5.07
CA GLY A 62 -7.50 -13.70 -4.34
C GLY A 62 -7.41 -14.07 -2.85
N PHE A 63 -8.55 -14.23 -2.18
CA PHE A 63 -8.61 -14.65 -0.78
C PHE A 63 -8.15 -16.09 -0.58
N LEU A 64 -8.44 -17.01 -1.52
CA LEU A 64 -7.88 -18.36 -1.49
C LEU A 64 -6.35 -18.33 -1.62
N GLY A 65 -5.82 -17.52 -2.53
CA GLY A 65 -4.37 -17.30 -2.63
C GLY A 65 -3.77 -16.79 -1.33
N ALA A 66 -4.43 -15.82 -0.68
CA ALA A 66 -4.02 -15.29 0.60
C ALA A 66 -4.04 -16.36 1.69
N SER A 67 -5.09 -17.16 1.79
CA SER A 67 -5.18 -18.27 2.73
C SER A 67 -4.09 -19.32 2.51
N ILE A 68 -3.74 -19.62 1.26
CA ILE A 68 -2.63 -20.52 0.94
C ILE A 68 -1.31 -19.90 1.37
N ALA A 69 -1.06 -18.63 1.06
CA ALA A 69 0.17 -17.95 1.48
C ALA A 69 0.37 -17.97 3.00
N LEU A 70 -0.71 -17.81 3.79
CA LEU A 70 -0.67 -17.88 5.25
C LEU A 70 -0.27 -19.26 5.81
N LEU A 71 -0.39 -20.34 5.05
CA LEU A 71 0.08 -21.67 5.48
C LEU A 71 1.59 -21.70 5.73
N GLU A 72 2.33 -20.74 5.17
CA GLU A 72 3.77 -20.60 5.39
C GLU A 72 4.13 -20.21 6.84
N ILE A 73 3.16 -19.69 7.61
CA ILE A 73 3.35 -19.37 9.03
C ILE A 73 3.61 -20.65 9.85
N GLU A 74 2.98 -21.77 9.48
CA GLU A 74 3.16 -23.05 10.15
C GLU A 74 4.49 -23.72 9.71
N GLY A 75 5.61 -23.20 10.21
CA GLY A 75 6.93 -23.78 9.96
C GLY A 75 8.07 -22.77 9.80
N ASN A 76 7.78 -21.47 9.83
CA ASN A 76 8.79 -20.42 9.67
C ASN A 76 8.69 -19.35 10.77
N ASN A 77 9.83 -18.94 11.32
CA ASN A 77 9.91 -17.84 12.28
C ASN A 77 9.98 -16.45 11.63
N GLU A 78 10.26 -16.36 10.32
CA GLU A 78 10.34 -15.10 9.56
C GLU A 78 8.98 -14.59 9.07
N VAL A 79 7.96 -15.46 9.01
CA VAL A 79 6.61 -15.11 8.57
C VAL A 79 5.68 -15.16 9.77
N THR A 80 5.00 -14.05 10.08
CA THR A 80 4.09 -14.01 11.22
C THR A 80 2.72 -13.45 10.85
N LEU A 81 1.68 -14.01 11.48
CA LEU A 81 0.31 -13.56 11.27
C LEU A 81 0.11 -12.08 11.63
N ILE A 82 0.82 -11.57 12.63
CA ILE A 82 0.68 -10.18 13.07
C ILE A 82 1.30 -9.21 12.06
N GLY A 83 2.45 -9.58 11.47
CA GLY A 83 3.06 -8.83 10.36
C GLY A 83 2.13 -8.82 9.14
N ASP A 84 1.59 -9.97 8.74
CA ASP A 84 0.68 -10.08 7.61
C ASP A 84 -0.62 -9.29 7.84
N ALA A 85 -1.16 -9.33 9.05
CA ALA A 85 -2.33 -8.54 9.44
C ALA A 85 -2.04 -7.02 9.39
N ALA A 86 -0.85 -6.58 9.80
CA ALA A 86 -0.43 -5.19 9.69
C ALA A 86 -0.26 -4.76 8.22
N ALA A 87 0.35 -5.60 7.38
CA ALA A 87 0.43 -5.35 5.94
C ALA A 87 -0.97 -5.22 5.30
N PHE A 88 -1.90 -6.10 5.67
CA PHE A 88 -3.29 -6.05 5.21
C PHE A 88 -4.04 -4.80 5.72
N LEU A 89 -3.78 -4.35 6.96
CA LEU A 89 -4.28 -3.06 7.45
C LEU A 89 -3.73 -1.90 6.60
N GLY A 90 -2.48 -2.00 6.15
CA GLY A 90 -1.88 -1.11 5.17
C GLY A 90 -2.69 -1.06 3.86
N ALA A 91 -3.13 -2.21 3.34
CA ALA A 91 -3.99 -2.27 2.17
C ALA A 91 -5.37 -1.64 2.41
N ILE A 92 -5.96 -1.81 3.60
CA ILE A 92 -7.27 -1.21 3.93
C ILE A 92 -7.16 0.32 3.95
N THR A 93 -6.13 0.83 4.61
CA THR A 93 -5.94 2.27 4.81
C THR A 93 -5.54 2.98 3.52
N VAL A 94 -4.76 2.34 2.64
CA VAL A 94 -4.42 2.91 1.32
C VAL A 94 -5.66 3.05 0.43
N VAL A 95 -6.66 2.17 0.54
CA VAL A 95 -7.93 2.31 -0.19
C VAL A 95 -8.64 3.61 0.21
N GLY A 96 -8.73 3.89 1.51
CA GLY A 96 -9.31 5.15 2.01
C GLY A 96 -8.57 6.38 1.48
N TYR A 97 -7.23 6.33 1.48
CA TYR A 97 -6.38 7.36 0.90
C TYR A 97 -6.64 7.57 -0.60
N LEU A 98 -6.65 6.51 -1.41
CA LEU A 98 -6.86 6.57 -2.85
C LEU A 98 -8.27 7.06 -3.22
N MET A 99 -9.30 6.65 -2.46
CA MET A 99 -10.68 7.11 -2.67
C MET A 99 -10.83 8.61 -2.41
N ILE A 100 -10.27 9.12 -1.30
CA ILE A 100 -10.28 10.56 -1.00
C ILE A 100 -9.46 11.32 -2.05
N GLY A 101 -8.28 10.80 -2.41
CA GLY A 101 -7.42 11.37 -3.45
C GLY A 101 -8.15 11.50 -4.77
N ARG A 102 -8.84 10.45 -5.23
CA ARG A 102 -9.65 10.48 -6.46
C ARG A 102 -10.76 11.52 -6.38
N HIS A 103 -11.50 11.62 -5.28
CA HIS A 103 -12.57 12.60 -5.13
C HIS A 103 -12.03 14.05 -5.20
N LEU A 104 -10.93 14.34 -4.48
CA LEU A 104 -10.34 15.68 -4.47
C LEU A 104 -9.70 16.04 -5.82
N ARG A 105 -9.03 15.09 -6.48
CA ARG A 105 -8.30 15.32 -7.73
C ARG A 105 -9.23 15.36 -8.95
N SER A 106 -10.24 14.48 -9.00
CA SER A 106 -11.16 14.38 -10.14
C SER A 106 -12.38 15.27 -9.98
N SER A 107 -13.14 15.13 -8.88
CA SER A 107 -14.42 15.83 -8.72
C SER A 107 -14.25 17.29 -8.28
N ARG A 108 -13.24 17.57 -7.45
CA ARG A 108 -12.96 18.93 -6.95
C ARG A 108 -11.85 19.66 -7.72
N SER A 109 -11.20 18.98 -8.68
CA SER A 109 -10.10 19.53 -9.48
C SER A 109 -8.98 20.19 -8.67
N VAL A 110 -8.72 19.72 -7.44
CA VAL A 110 -7.69 20.28 -6.57
C VAL A 110 -6.30 20.02 -7.19
N PRO A 111 -5.43 21.03 -7.35
CA PRO A 111 -4.06 20.85 -7.83
C PRO A 111 -3.26 19.85 -7.00
N VAL A 112 -2.37 19.07 -7.63
CA VAL A 112 -1.70 17.94 -6.96
C VAL A 112 -0.88 18.41 -5.78
N PHE A 113 -0.16 19.54 -5.90
CA PHE A 113 0.65 20.08 -4.82
C PHE A 113 -0.19 20.49 -3.60
N ILE A 114 -1.36 21.12 -3.83
CA ILE A 114 -2.29 21.53 -2.76
C ILE A 114 -2.85 20.32 -2.00
N TYR A 115 -2.90 19.15 -2.64
CA TYR A 115 -3.32 17.90 -2.00
C TYR A 115 -2.13 17.13 -1.38
N ALA A 116 -1.12 16.80 -2.18
CA ALA A 116 -0.04 15.90 -1.80
C ALA A 116 0.85 16.48 -0.70
N PHE A 117 1.19 17.78 -0.75
CA PHE A 117 2.06 18.40 0.26
C PHE A 117 1.47 18.35 1.67
N PRO A 118 0.26 18.89 1.94
CA PRO A 118 -0.28 18.85 3.31
C PRO A 118 -0.61 17.44 3.78
N VAL A 119 -1.00 16.52 2.88
CA VAL A 119 -1.28 15.13 3.24
C VAL A 119 -0.01 14.41 3.67
N THR A 120 1.07 14.52 2.91
CA THR A 120 2.37 13.89 3.23
C THR A 120 3.02 14.52 4.46
N LEU A 121 2.96 15.85 4.59
CA LEU A 121 3.46 16.57 5.77
C LEU A 121 2.73 16.11 7.05
N LEU A 122 1.41 16.10 7.04
CA LEU A 122 0.63 15.71 8.21
C LEU A 122 0.80 14.22 8.52
N ALA A 123 0.88 13.36 7.50
CA ALA A 123 1.17 11.94 7.71
C ALA A 123 2.57 11.72 8.32
N GLY A 124 3.58 12.44 7.83
CA GLY A 124 4.93 12.43 8.40
C GLY A 124 4.94 12.86 9.86
N LEU A 125 4.26 13.96 10.22
CA LEU A 125 4.13 14.39 11.61
C LEU A 125 3.45 13.34 12.50
N MET A 126 2.39 12.69 12.00
CA MET A 126 1.69 11.63 12.71
C MET A 126 2.58 10.40 12.92
N LEU A 127 3.36 10.01 11.91
CA LEU A 127 4.35 8.94 12.01
C LEU A 127 5.47 9.29 13.00
N THR A 128 5.97 10.53 13.00
CA THR A 128 6.96 10.98 13.99
C THR A 128 6.40 10.89 15.41
N ILE A 129 5.16 11.32 15.64
CA ILE A 129 4.49 11.18 16.94
C ILE A 129 4.34 9.70 17.31
N GLY A 130 3.96 8.86 16.33
CA GLY A 130 3.87 7.41 16.50
C GLY A 130 5.19 6.79 16.93
N SER A 131 6.29 7.10 16.23
CA SER A 131 7.62 6.59 16.56
C SER A 131 8.09 7.04 17.95
N ILE A 132 7.85 8.30 18.33
CA ILE A 132 8.15 8.78 19.71
C ILE A 132 7.34 8.00 20.75
N SER A 133 6.07 7.73 20.47
CA SER A 133 5.15 7.14 21.45
C SER A 133 5.26 5.62 21.56
N LEU A 134 5.62 4.93 20.48
CA LEU A 134 5.54 3.47 20.35
C LEU A 134 6.92 2.80 20.21
N GLU A 135 7.91 3.48 19.61
CA GLU A 135 9.22 2.90 19.27
C GLU A 135 10.35 3.45 20.16
N GLY A 136 10.04 4.39 21.07
CA GLY A 136 11.02 4.95 22.00
C GLY A 136 11.93 6.02 21.38
N THR A 137 11.55 6.61 20.25
CA THR A 137 12.27 7.72 19.62
C THR A 137 12.22 8.97 20.50
N TYR A 138 13.36 9.64 20.67
CA TYR A 138 13.44 10.91 21.39
C TYR A 138 13.28 12.09 20.44
N LEU A 139 12.75 13.22 20.93
CA LEU A 139 12.71 14.46 20.15
C LEU A 139 14.11 14.91 19.72
N THR A 140 15.08 14.77 20.62
CA THR A 140 16.49 15.07 20.39
C THR A 140 17.35 13.99 21.04
N SER A 141 18.28 13.39 20.28
CA SER A 141 19.28 12.45 20.78
C SER A 141 20.62 12.74 20.10
N THR A 142 21.73 12.36 20.74
CA THR A 142 23.06 12.36 20.13
C THR A 142 23.27 11.18 19.18
N THR A 143 22.46 10.14 19.30
CA THR A 143 22.39 9.02 18.35
C THR A 143 21.33 9.33 17.29
N PRO A 144 21.71 9.51 16.01
CA PRO A 144 20.75 9.85 14.95
C PRO A 144 19.57 8.87 14.85
N GLU A 145 19.81 7.58 15.04
CA GLU A 145 18.80 6.52 14.92
C GLU A 145 17.67 6.64 15.95
N LEU A 146 17.94 7.26 17.10
CA LEU A 146 16.97 7.44 18.18
C LEU A 146 16.37 8.85 18.20
N SER A 147 16.67 9.70 17.22
CA SER A 147 16.17 11.08 17.18
C SER A 147 15.12 11.28 16.08
N ALA A 148 14.02 11.95 16.43
CA ALA A 148 12.99 12.37 15.47
C ALA A 148 13.52 13.24 14.32
N PHE A 149 14.62 13.97 14.55
CA PHE A 149 15.32 14.77 13.54
C PHE A 149 16.65 14.15 13.09
N GLY A 150 16.93 12.90 13.45
CA GLY A 150 18.18 12.21 13.10
C GLY A 150 18.36 12.00 11.60
N TRP A 151 17.28 12.04 10.84
CA TRP A 151 17.31 12.07 9.37
C TRP A 151 18.05 13.30 8.81
N THR A 152 18.30 14.34 9.60
CA THR A 152 19.12 15.49 9.15
C THR A 152 20.63 15.19 9.15
N ASP A 153 21.06 14.07 9.71
CA ASP A 153 22.45 13.63 9.69
C ASP A 153 22.92 13.29 8.27
N VAL A 154 24.17 13.63 7.96
CA VAL A 154 24.80 13.43 6.65
C VAL A 154 24.80 11.96 6.24
N LEU A 155 24.87 11.03 7.20
CA LEU A 155 24.81 9.59 6.96
C LEU A 155 23.51 9.16 6.27
N TRP A 156 22.39 9.80 6.63
CA TRP A 156 21.06 9.44 6.13
C TRP A 156 20.65 10.20 4.87
N LEU A 157 21.32 11.32 4.53
CA LEU A 157 20.97 12.16 3.39
C LEU A 157 20.84 11.40 2.05
N PRO A 158 21.71 10.44 1.69
CA PRO A 158 21.56 9.68 0.44
C PRO A 158 20.29 8.83 0.42
N TRP A 159 19.96 8.17 1.54
CA TRP A 159 18.76 7.33 1.67
C TRP A 159 17.50 8.17 1.65
N ILE A 160 17.52 9.35 2.27
CA ILE A 160 16.41 10.30 2.24
C ILE A 160 16.22 10.88 0.85
N ALA A 161 17.30 11.22 0.15
CA ALA A 161 17.22 11.67 -1.24
C ALA A 161 16.62 10.56 -2.12
N TYR A 162 17.04 9.31 -1.93
CA TYR A 162 16.48 8.15 -2.62
C TYR A 162 14.97 8.00 -2.33
N LEU A 163 14.56 7.94 -1.06
CA LEU A 163 13.17 7.73 -0.67
C LEU A 163 12.26 8.91 -1.06
N SER A 164 12.75 10.14 -0.91
CA SER A 164 11.98 11.35 -1.23
C SER A 164 11.83 11.56 -2.74
N LEU A 165 12.89 11.37 -3.53
CA LEU A 165 12.84 11.57 -4.98
C LEU A 165 12.27 10.36 -5.72
N GLY A 166 12.65 9.15 -5.32
CA GLY A 166 12.20 7.90 -5.92
C GLY A 166 10.74 7.57 -5.58
N PRO A 167 10.45 6.75 -4.55
CA PRO A 167 9.08 6.36 -4.25
C PRO A 167 8.19 7.54 -3.81
N GLY A 168 8.72 8.55 -3.12
CA GLY A 168 7.94 9.72 -2.68
C GLY A 168 7.45 10.59 -3.84
N LEU A 169 8.38 11.22 -4.56
CA LEU A 169 8.06 12.14 -5.65
C LEU A 169 7.67 11.37 -6.92
N CYS A 170 8.53 10.50 -7.43
CA CYS A 170 8.23 9.75 -8.66
C CYS A 170 7.16 8.67 -8.49
N GLY A 171 6.98 8.09 -7.30
CA GLY A 171 5.91 7.13 -7.02
C GLY A 171 4.60 7.80 -6.63
N HIS A 172 4.47 8.19 -5.36
CA HIS A 172 3.20 8.68 -4.81
C HIS A 172 2.68 9.96 -5.48
N THR A 173 3.56 10.90 -5.86
CA THR A 173 3.08 12.12 -6.53
C THR A 173 2.61 11.82 -7.96
N VAL A 174 3.23 10.88 -8.66
CA VAL A 174 2.75 10.41 -9.97
C VAL A 174 1.42 9.68 -9.82
N ILE A 175 1.27 8.80 -8.82
CA ILE A 175 -0.01 8.14 -8.51
C ILE A 175 -1.11 9.17 -8.24
N ASN A 176 -0.86 10.15 -7.37
CA ASN A 176 -1.82 11.24 -7.07
C ASN A 176 -2.12 12.12 -8.28
N THR A 177 -1.15 12.27 -9.16
CA THR A 177 -1.31 12.99 -10.43
C THR A 177 -2.23 12.20 -11.35
N ALA A 178 -1.95 10.90 -11.54
CA ALA A 178 -2.72 9.96 -12.33
C ALA A 178 -4.18 9.87 -11.86
N LEU A 179 -4.45 9.89 -10.56
CA LEU A 179 -5.80 9.87 -9.98
C LEU A 179 -6.72 11.00 -10.47
N ARG A 180 -6.20 12.04 -11.13
CA ARG A 180 -7.04 13.04 -11.81
C ARG A 180 -7.73 12.49 -13.05
N TRP A 181 -7.04 11.67 -13.84
CA TRP A 181 -7.51 11.19 -15.15
C TRP A 181 -7.78 9.68 -15.19
N ILE A 182 -7.03 8.93 -14.39
CA ILE A 182 -7.04 7.49 -14.34
C ILE A 182 -7.81 7.08 -13.08
N SER A 183 -8.66 6.05 -13.20
CA SER A 183 -9.39 5.51 -12.07
C SER A 183 -8.41 4.87 -11.06
N PRO A 184 -8.73 4.86 -9.76
CA PRO A 184 -7.89 4.20 -8.74
C PRO A 184 -7.53 2.76 -9.09
N ILE A 185 -8.40 2.11 -9.86
CA ILE A 185 -8.34 0.69 -10.20
C ILE A 185 -7.31 0.43 -11.29
N VAL A 186 -7.24 1.28 -12.32
CA VAL A 186 -6.16 1.17 -13.31
C VAL A 186 -4.80 1.44 -12.67
N VAL A 187 -4.72 2.41 -11.74
CA VAL A 187 -3.51 2.63 -10.94
C VAL A 187 -3.18 1.37 -10.13
N SER A 188 -4.19 0.77 -9.47
CA SER A 188 -4.03 -0.45 -8.71
C SER A 188 -3.46 -1.62 -9.53
N VAL A 189 -3.77 -1.76 -10.83
CA VAL A 189 -3.17 -2.82 -11.68
C VAL A 189 -1.65 -2.72 -11.65
N ALA A 190 -1.10 -1.51 -11.79
CA ALA A 190 0.34 -1.30 -11.82
C ALA A 190 0.98 -1.67 -10.47
N LEU A 191 0.30 -1.34 -9.37
CA LEU A 191 0.78 -1.60 -8.00
C LEU A 191 0.74 -3.08 -7.63
N ILE A 192 -0.12 -3.90 -8.24
CA ILE A 192 -0.14 -5.36 -8.03
C ILE A 192 1.21 -6.01 -8.40
N PHE A 193 2.03 -5.39 -9.26
CA PHE A 193 3.36 -5.90 -9.60
C PHE A 193 4.44 -5.57 -8.57
N GLU A 194 4.18 -4.71 -7.58
CA GLU A 194 5.14 -4.37 -6.53
C GLU A 194 5.68 -5.60 -5.76
N PRO A 195 4.88 -6.59 -5.31
CA PRO A 195 5.44 -7.79 -4.68
C PRO A 195 6.38 -8.58 -5.59
N VAL A 196 6.12 -8.61 -6.90
CA VAL A 196 6.97 -9.32 -7.86
C VAL A 196 8.27 -8.55 -8.07
N ILE A 197 8.19 -7.26 -8.37
CA ILE A 197 9.35 -6.42 -8.66
C ILE A 197 10.17 -6.18 -7.37
N GLY A 198 9.50 -5.85 -6.28
CA GLY A 198 10.10 -5.64 -4.96
C GLY A 198 10.73 -6.90 -4.40
N GLY A 199 10.12 -8.07 -4.59
CA GLY A 199 10.71 -9.36 -4.24
C GLY A 199 11.99 -9.64 -5.03
N VAL A 200 11.99 -9.40 -6.35
CA VAL A 200 13.18 -9.58 -7.21
C VAL A 200 14.29 -8.59 -6.85
N ILE A 201 13.96 -7.32 -6.61
CA ILE A 201 14.93 -6.30 -6.19
C ILE A 201 15.50 -6.64 -4.82
N GLY A 202 14.64 -7.03 -3.87
CA GLY A 202 15.04 -7.47 -2.53
C GLY A 202 16.06 -8.60 -2.64
N TRP A 203 15.70 -9.68 -3.33
CA TRP A 203 16.59 -10.81 -3.59
C TRP A 203 17.92 -10.40 -4.23
N ALA A 204 17.90 -9.53 -5.25
CA ALA A 204 19.09 -9.11 -5.96
C ALA A 204 20.05 -8.27 -5.08
N ILE A 205 19.54 -7.54 -4.09
CA ILE A 205 20.33 -6.67 -3.20
C ILE A 205 20.80 -7.43 -1.96
N THR A 206 19.91 -8.18 -1.30
CA THR A 206 20.19 -8.83 -0.02
C THR A 206 20.76 -10.24 -0.19
N GLY A 207 20.55 -10.88 -1.35
CA GLY A 207 20.82 -12.30 -1.58
C GLY A 207 19.75 -13.22 -0.97
N ASP A 208 18.92 -12.69 -0.07
CA ASP A 208 17.90 -13.41 0.69
C ASP A 208 16.54 -12.77 0.45
N ALA A 209 15.70 -13.46 -0.32
CA ALA A 209 14.27 -13.21 -0.36
C ALA A 209 13.59 -14.55 -0.08
N TYR A 210 13.19 -14.75 1.18
CA TYR A 210 12.47 -15.96 1.55
C TYR A 210 11.23 -16.10 0.68
N LEU A 211 11.20 -17.17 -0.12
CA LEU A 211 10.08 -17.55 -0.96
C LEU A 211 9.66 -18.96 -0.57
N GLY A 212 8.74 -18.99 0.37
CA GLY A 212 8.10 -20.20 0.85
C GLY A 212 7.37 -20.97 -0.25
N THR A 213 7.22 -22.28 -0.07
CA THR A 213 6.51 -23.13 -1.05
C THR A 213 5.06 -22.72 -1.16
N TRP A 214 4.42 -22.36 -0.05
CA TRP A 214 3.03 -21.91 -0.06
C TRP A 214 2.90 -20.50 -0.62
N THR A 215 3.90 -19.65 -0.41
CA THR A 215 3.97 -18.31 -1.02
C THR A 215 4.08 -18.38 -2.54
N LEU A 216 4.83 -19.35 -3.09
CA LEU A 216 4.94 -19.59 -4.52
C LEU A 216 3.63 -20.02 -5.19
N ILE A 217 2.69 -20.56 -4.42
CA ILE A 217 1.36 -20.96 -4.92
C ILE A 217 0.34 -19.86 -4.64
N GLY A 218 0.29 -19.39 -3.39
CA GLY A 218 -0.65 -18.40 -2.89
C GLY A 218 -0.46 -17.02 -3.48
N GLY A 219 0.80 -16.57 -3.62
CA GLY A 219 1.15 -15.27 -4.19
C GLY A 219 0.61 -15.08 -5.62
N PRO A 220 0.92 -15.98 -6.57
CA PRO A 220 0.34 -15.91 -7.92
C PRO A 220 -1.19 -15.96 -7.94
N LEU A 221 -1.82 -16.75 -7.07
CA LEU A 221 -3.28 -16.77 -6.95
C LEU A 221 -3.84 -15.44 -6.45
N MET A 222 -3.19 -14.80 -5.44
CA MET A 222 -3.53 -13.45 -4.99
C MET A 222 -3.46 -12.44 -6.14
N LEU A 223 -2.36 -12.47 -6.89
CA LEU A 223 -2.15 -11.58 -8.03
C LEU A 223 -3.22 -11.79 -9.11
N VAL A 224 -3.51 -13.04 -9.48
CA VAL A 224 -4.56 -13.37 -10.46
C VAL A 224 -5.92 -12.88 -9.99
N GLY A 225 -6.28 -13.14 -8.74
CA GLY A 225 -7.55 -12.68 -8.16
C GLY A 225 -7.68 -11.16 -8.18
N ALA A 226 -6.61 -10.46 -7.76
CA ALA A 226 -6.53 -9.00 -7.78
C ALA A 226 -6.64 -8.43 -9.20
N ILE A 227 -5.95 -9.02 -10.18
CA ILE A 227 -6.04 -8.65 -11.60
C ILE A 227 -7.47 -8.84 -12.12
N MET A 228 -8.10 -9.98 -11.85
CA MET A 228 -9.48 -10.26 -12.28
C MET A 228 -10.48 -9.23 -11.76
N VAL A 229 -10.36 -8.89 -10.46
CA VAL A 229 -11.16 -7.82 -9.84
C VAL A 229 -10.96 -6.49 -10.57
N THR A 230 -9.70 -6.17 -10.85
CA THR A 230 -9.33 -4.87 -11.38
C THR A 230 -9.76 -4.70 -12.84
N LEU A 231 -9.69 -5.78 -13.63
CA LEU A 231 -10.20 -5.82 -15.00
C LEU A 231 -11.72 -5.68 -15.09
N GLU A 232 -12.46 -6.31 -14.18
CA GLU A 232 -13.93 -6.23 -14.19
C GLU A 232 -14.42 -4.80 -13.90
N GLU A 233 -13.80 -4.12 -12.94
CA GLU A 233 -14.20 -2.75 -12.60
C GLU A 233 -13.72 -1.74 -13.67
N SER A 234 -12.59 -2.01 -14.35
CA SER A 234 -12.16 -1.23 -15.52
C SER A 234 -13.20 -1.29 -16.66
N ARG A 235 -13.74 -2.48 -16.95
CA ARG A 235 -14.82 -2.65 -17.96
C ARG A 235 -16.10 -1.90 -17.57
N LYS A 236 -16.43 -1.87 -16.28
CA LYS A 236 -17.59 -1.12 -15.80
C LYS A 236 -17.42 0.39 -16.01
N SER A 237 -16.25 0.96 -15.71
CA SER A 237 -15.95 2.38 -15.94
C SER A 237 -16.02 2.74 -17.42
N GLN A 238 -15.52 1.89 -18.33
CA GLN A 238 -15.62 2.15 -19.77
C GLN A 238 -17.07 2.17 -20.25
N ASN A 239 -17.89 1.20 -19.80
CA ASN A 239 -19.29 1.15 -20.20
C ASN A 239 -20.11 2.34 -19.68
N SER A 240 -19.76 2.93 -18.52
CA SER A 240 -20.44 4.15 -18.05
C SER A 240 -20.09 5.37 -18.89
N ASP A 241 -18.84 5.49 -19.33
CA ASP A 241 -18.35 6.65 -20.10
C ASP A 241 -18.82 6.62 -21.56
N THR A 242 -19.12 5.44 -22.12
CA THR A 242 -19.69 5.30 -23.49
C THR A 242 -21.18 5.61 -23.57
N HIS A 243 -21.88 5.70 -22.44
CA HIS A 243 -23.33 5.93 -22.37
C HIS A 243 -23.72 7.28 -21.73
N SER A 244 -22.73 8.14 -21.45
CA SER A 244 -22.88 9.53 -20.98
C SER A 244 -22.58 10.52 -22.10
#